data_AF-A0A959T1W7-F1
#
_entry.id   AF-A0A959T1W7-F1
#
_cell.length_a   1.000
_cell.length_b   1.000
_cell.length_c   1.000
_cell.angle_alpha   90.00
_cell.angle_beta   90.00
_cell.angle_gamma   90.00
#
_symmetry.space_group_name_H-M   'P 1'
#
loop_
_entity.id
_entity.type
_entity.pdbx_description
1 polymer ?
#
loop_
_entity_poly.entity_id
_entity_poly.type
_entity_poly.pdbx_seq_one_letter_code
_entity_poly.pdbx_strand_id
1 'polypeptide(L)'
;VVFRYGFQVTMALRPVPGADRIVLDHLSPSRADLEGQYAFYGPDLSYDAYQWDGRSWVFERDVDAKDLERSGKPWNAPPKAPGP
;
A
#
# COMPACT_ATOMS: atom_id res chain seq x y z
N VAL A 1 -1.33 -10.72 -9.70
CA VAL A 1 -1.80 -9.35 -10.03
C VAL A 1 -0.97 -8.80 -11.17
N VAL A 2 -1.53 -7.94 -12.03
CA VAL A 2 -0.83 -7.30 -13.16
C VAL A 2 -0.97 -5.78 -13.01
N PHE A 3 0.15 -5.06 -12.98
CA PHE A 3 0.18 -3.60 -12.90
C PHE A 3 0.23 -3.00 -14.30
N ARG A 4 -0.55 -1.93 -14.52
CA ARG A 4 -0.63 -1.20 -15.80
C ARG A 4 -0.44 0.28 -15.52
N TYR A 5 0.62 0.86 -16.07
CA TYR A 5 0.97 2.25 -15.86
C TYR A 5 1.72 2.81 -17.09
N GLY A 6 1.92 4.12 -17.12
CA GLY A 6 2.56 4.80 -18.24
C GLY A 6 3.98 4.31 -18.53
N PHE A 7 4.35 4.30 -19.81
CA PHE A 7 5.67 3.82 -20.25
C PHE A 7 6.84 4.62 -19.66
N GLN A 8 6.63 5.91 -19.37
CA GLN A 8 7.67 6.81 -18.89
C GLN A 8 7.75 6.93 -17.36
N VAL A 9 6.94 6.18 -16.60
CA VAL A 9 6.94 6.24 -15.14
C VAL A 9 7.48 4.95 -14.54
N THR A 10 7.97 5.05 -13.30
CA THR A 10 8.44 3.91 -12.51
C THR A 10 7.54 3.76 -11.29
N MET A 11 7.18 2.52 -10.97
CA MET A 11 6.50 2.16 -9.72
C MET A 11 7.48 1.41 -8.82
N ALA A 12 7.59 1.80 -7.54
CA ALA A 12 8.35 1.06 -6.56
C ALA A 12 7.54 -0.12 -6.00
N LEU A 13 8.23 -1.24 -5.77
CA LEU A 13 7.75 -2.37 -5.00
C LEU A 13 8.88 -2.82 -4.08
N ARG A 14 8.61 -2.87 -2.77
CA ARG A 14 9.62 -3.03 -1.72
C ARG A 14 9.13 -4.04 -0.67
N PRO A 15 9.79 -5.21 -0.52
CA PRO A 15 9.54 -6.06 0.63
C PRO A 15 10.01 -5.36 1.92
N VAL A 16 9.28 -5.52 3.02
CA VAL A 16 9.65 -4.95 4.31
C VAL A 16 10.42 -5.98 5.13
N PRO A 17 11.72 -5.76 5.44
CA PRO A 17 12.50 -6.74 6.18
C PRO A 17 11.91 -7.03 7.57
N GLY A 18 11.79 -8.30 7.93
CA GLY A 18 11.25 -8.71 9.23
C GLY A 18 9.73 -8.66 9.34
N ALA A 19 9.04 -8.32 8.26
CA ALA A 19 7.60 -8.42 8.13
C ALA A 19 7.23 -9.19 6.87
N ASP A 20 6.21 -10.02 6.93
CA ASP A 20 5.66 -10.67 5.74
C ASP A 20 4.80 -9.67 4.95
N ARG A 21 5.40 -8.56 4.51
CA ARG A 21 4.73 -7.41 3.91
C ARG A 21 5.51 -6.93 2.69
N ILE A 22 4.79 -6.53 1.65
CA ILE A 22 5.32 -5.88 0.45
C ILE A 22 4.60 -4.55 0.30
N VAL A 23 5.34 -3.46 0.21
CA VAL A 23 4.80 -2.12 -0.03
C VAL A 23 5.02 -1.73 -1.47
N LEU A 24 4.05 -1.08 -2.07
CA LEU A 24 4.13 -0.59 -3.43
C LEU A 24 3.52 0.80 -3.55
N ASP A 25 3.96 1.56 -4.55
CA ASP A 25 3.33 2.84 -4.86
C ASP A 25 1.90 2.60 -5.35
N HIS A 26 0.97 3.43 -4.89
CA HIS A 26 -0.38 3.45 -5.44
C HIS A 26 -0.37 4.09 -6.83
N LEU A 27 -1.10 3.49 -7.77
CA LEU A 27 -1.16 3.97 -9.15
C LEU A 27 -2.53 4.57 -9.44
N SER A 28 -2.56 5.86 -9.72
CA SER A 28 -3.78 6.58 -10.06
C SER A 28 -3.59 7.41 -11.34
N PRO A 29 -4.66 7.80 -12.04
CA PRO A 29 -4.55 8.60 -13.25
C PRO A 29 -4.07 10.01 -12.90
N SER A 30 -3.25 10.61 -13.77
CA SER A 30 -2.78 11.99 -13.59
C SER A 30 -3.89 13.04 -13.50
N ARG A 31 -5.10 12.70 -14.00
CA ARG A 31 -6.33 13.48 -13.87
C ARG A 31 -7.53 12.55 -13.73
N ALA A 32 -8.56 12.98 -13.01
CA ALA A 32 -9.75 12.17 -12.76
C ALA A 32 -10.49 11.74 -14.06
N ASP A 33 -10.47 12.57 -15.10
CA ASP A 33 -11.10 12.26 -16.39
C ASP A 33 -10.33 11.22 -17.23
N LEU A 34 -9.15 10.79 -16.79
CA LEU A 34 -8.34 9.76 -17.43
C LEU A 34 -8.46 8.38 -16.77
N GLU A 35 -9.44 8.19 -15.88
CA GLU A 35 -9.70 6.89 -15.25
C GLU A 35 -9.95 5.80 -16.31
N GLY A 36 -9.35 4.63 -16.09
CA GLY A 36 -9.36 3.49 -17.02
C GLY A 36 -8.33 3.59 -18.15
N GLN A 37 -7.73 4.76 -18.39
CA GLN A 37 -6.68 4.95 -19.40
C GLN A 37 -5.30 4.75 -18.77
N TYR A 38 -4.93 3.48 -18.51
CA TYR A 38 -3.73 3.11 -17.74
C TYR A 38 -2.39 3.66 -18.27
N ALA A 39 -2.31 4.07 -19.53
CA ALA A 39 -1.12 4.74 -20.07
C ALA A 39 -0.82 6.08 -19.39
N PHE A 40 -1.80 6.68 -18.70
CA PHE A 40 -1.68 7.92 -17.95
C PHE A 40 -1.62 7.71 -16.43
N TYR A 41 -1.52 6.46 -15.98
CA TYR A 41 -1.40 6.13 -14.57
C TYR A 41 0.06 6.21 -14.13
N GLY A 42 0.28 6.70 -12.92
CA GLY A 42 1.59 6.74 -12.28
C GLY A 42 1.47 6.82 -10.76
N PRO A 43 2.61 6.79 -10.03
CA PRO A 43 2.63 6.95 -8.59
C PRO A 43 2.01 8.28 -8.16
N ASP A 44 1.11 8.25 -7.19
CA ASP A 44 0.47 9.47 -6.65
C ASP A 44 0.95 9.86 -5.26
N LEU A 45 2.08 9.29 -4.86
CA LEU A 45 2.74 9.50 -3.57
C LEU A 45 2.00 8.88 -2.37
N SER A 46 0.94 8.11 -2.60
CA SER A 46 0.37 7.19 -1.61
C SER A 46 0.86 5.75 -1.84
N TYR A 47 0.55 4.86 -0.90
CA TYR A 47 1.05 3.49 -0.88
C TYR A 47 -0.09 2.48 -0.73
N ASP A 48 0.08 1.34 -1.38
CA ASP A 48 -0.67 0.12 -1.11
C ASP A 48 0.29 -0.93 -0.52
N ALA A 49 -0.26 -2.02 0.03
CA ALA A 49 0.52 -3.13 0.54
C ALA A 49 -0.09 -4.49 0.20
N TYR A 50 0.76 -5.51 0.17
CA TYR A 50 0.37 -6.89 0.38
C TYR A 50 0.85 -7.35 1.76
N GLN A 51 -0.06 -7.85 2.58
CA GLN A 51 0.23 -8.48 3.85
C GLN A 51 0.01 -9.99 3.74
N TRP A 52 0.99 -10.79 4.14
CA TRP A 52 0.80 -12.22 4.28
C TRP A 52 0.05 -12.52 5.57
N ASP A 53 -0.97 -13.37 5.50
CA ASP A 53 -1.76 -13.82 6.65
C ASP A 53 -1.40 -15.24 7.13
N GLY A 54 -0.35 -15.84 6.56
CA GLY A 54 0.04 -17.24 6.79
C GLY A 54 -0.43 -18.20 5.69
N ARG A 55 -1.34 -17.79 4.82
CA ARG A 55 -1.91 -18.61 3.74
C ARG A 55 -1.92 -17.92 2.38
N SER A 56 -2.14 -16.60 2.37
CA SER A 56 -2.25 -15.81 1.15
C SER A 56 -1.77 -14.37 1.37
N TRP A 57 -1.45 -13.72 0.26
CA TRP A 57 -1.20 -12.28 0.24
C TRP A 57 -2.53 -11.54 0.16
N VAL A 58 -2.82 -10.75 1.19
CA VAL A 58 -3.99 -9.88 1.29
C VAL A 58 -3.59 -8.48 0.84
N PHE A 59 -4.34 -7.91 -0.11
CA PHE A 59 -4.09 -6.57 -0.62
C PHE A 59 -4.78 -5.51 0.25
N GLU A 60 -4.01 -4.53 0.70
CA GLU A 60 -4.44 -3.38 1.52
C GLU A 60 -4.18 -2.10 0.72
N ARG A 61 -5.20 -1.23 0.61
CA ARG A 61 -5.05 0.08 -0.05
C ARG A 61 -4.83 1.20 0.94
N ASP A 62 -4.24 2.29 0.46
CA ASP A 62 -4.10 3.55 1.20
C ASP A 62 -3.43 3.37 2.57
N VAL A 63 -2.33 2.60 2.61
CA VAL A 63 -1.62 2.31 3.85
C VAL A 63 -0.80 3.52 4.31
N ASP A 64 -0.85 3.83 5.61
CA ASP A 64 -0.05 4.92 6.18
C ASP A 64 1.43 4.54 6.17
N ALA A 65 2.29 5.47 5.74
CA ALA A 65 3.73 5.29 5.75
C ALA A 65 4.29 4.91 7.14
N LYS A 66 3.63 5.36 8.22
CA LYS A 66 3.99 5.01 9.60
C LYS A 66 3.72 3.55 9.95
N ASP A 67 2.71 2.94 9.32
CA ASP A 67 2.42 1.53 9.52
C ASP A 67 3.43 0.64 8.79
N LEU A 68 4.10 1.17 7.75
CA LEU A 68 5.20 0.51 7.07
C LEU A 68 6.43 0.33 7.98
N GLU A 69 6.68 1.29 8.86
CA GLU A 69 7.78 1.25 9.85
C GLU A 69 7.46 0.36 11.06
N ARG A 70 6.18 0.04 11.29
CA ARG A 70 5.71 -0.73 12.46
C ARG A 70 5.62 -2.23 12.24
N SER A 71 5.70 -2.70 11.00
CA SER A 71 5.53 -4.11 10.67
C SER A 71 6.64 -4.93 11.33
N GLY A 72 6.29 -5.62 12.42
CA GLY A 72 7.21 -6.33 13.32
C GLY A 72 6.83 -6.22 14.80
N LYS A 73 6.02 -5.22 15.20
CA LYS A 73 5.48 -5.11 16.56
C LYS A 73 3.97 -5.37 16.56
N PRO A 74 3.44 -6.28 17.40
CA PRO A 74 1.99 -6.45 17.51
C PRO A 74 1.37 -5.14 18.00
N TRP A 75 0.31 -4.71 17.34
CA TRP A 75 -0.48 -3.55 17.75
C TRP A 75 -1.13 -3.83 19.10
N ASN A 76 -0.67 -3.16 20.15
CA ASN A 76 -1.38 -3.07 21.42
C ASN A 76 -2.29 -1.83 21.36
N ALA A 77 -3.57 -2.05 21.11
CA ALA A 77 -4.56 -0.99 21.25
C ALA A 77 -4.48 -0.40 22.68
N PRO A 78 -4.52 0.93 22.84
CA PRO A 78 -4.60 1.53 24.15
C PRO A 78 -5.85 0.99 24.89
N PRO A 79 -5.78 0.75 26.21
CA PRO A 79 -6.95 0.34 26.99
C PRO A 79 -8.09 1.32 26.75
N LYS A 80 -9.30 0.82 26.50
CA LYS A 80 -10.49 1.66 26.35
C LYS A 80 -10.58 2.54 27.60
N ALA A 81 -10.62 3.86 27.41
CA ALA A 81 -10.76 4.79 28.53
C ALA A 81 -11.94 4.33 29.41
N PRO A 82 -11.83 4.41 30.74
CA PRO A 82 -12.97 4.14 31.61
C PRO A 82 -14.14 4.99 31.12
N GLY A 83 -15.30 4.36 30.93
CA GLY A 83 -16.51 5.08 30.58
C GLY A 83 -16.84 6.14 31.63
N PRO A 84 -17.63 7.18 31.27
CA PRO A 84 -18.08 8.20 32.21
C PRO A 84 -18.91 7.61 33.36
#